data_AF-A0AAX0B0P0-F1
#
_entry.id   AF-A0AAX0B0P0-F1
#
_cell.length_a   1.000
_cell.length_b   1.000
_cell.length_c   1.000
_cell.angle_alpha   90.00
_cell.angle_beta   90.00
_cell.angle_gamma   90.00
#
_symmetry.space_group_name_H-M   'P 1'
#
loop_
_entity.id
_entity.type
_entity.pdbx_description
1 polymer ?
#
loop_
_entity_poly.entity_id
_entity_poly.type
_entity_poly.pdbx_seq_one_letter_code
_entity_poly.pdbx_strand_id
1 'polypeptide(L)'
;MFIYILNILNDGARKNKINELSNSEIINDTDYISRLANIKRGSDIKSFNSKIEDIIEILDKYKLNRNDRIELLSKFIVYNDYNWIIENAHDNFYIKRKEKVIIDSISMLENMLMKAMF
;
A
#
# COMPACT_ATOMS: atom_id res chain seq x y z
N MET A 1 -7.39 5.16 10.07
CA MET A 1 -6.24 4.89 9.18
C MET A 1 -5.31 6.11 9.03
N PHE A 2 -5.85 7.33 8.86
CA PHE A 2 -5.06 8.56 8.67
C PHE A 2 -3.90 8.76 9.67
N ILE A 3 -4.19 8.80 10.98
CA ILE A 3 -3.15 9.04 12.02
C ILE A 3 -2.05 7.98 12.00
N TYR A 4 -2.39 6.73 11.69
CA TYR A 4 -1.42 5.64 11.59
C TYR A 4 -0.48 5.84 10.40
N ILE A 5 -1.01 6.17 9.23
CA ILE A 5 -0.21 6.49 8.04
C ILE A 5 0.68 7.70 8.32
N LEU A 6 0.12 8.76 8.91
CA LEU A 6 0.88 9.98 9.24
C LEU A 6 2.10 9.67 10.11
N ASN A 7 1.92 8.83 11.12
CA ASN A 7 3.03 8.42 12.00
C ASN A 7 4.11 7.65 11.24
N ILE A 8 3.74 6.73 10.35
CA ILE A 8 4.71 5.97 9.54
C ILE A 8 5.48 6.89 8.60
N LEU A 9 4.78 7.78 7.88
CA LEU A 9 5.44 8.70 6.94
C LEU A 9 6.37 9.66 7.68
N ASN A 10 5.93 10.21 8.81
CA ASN A 10 6.73 11.13 9.61
C ASN A 10 7.96 10.43 10.22
N ASP A 11 7.81 9.20 10.72
CA ASP A 11 8.94 8.39 11.20
C ASP A 11 9.90 8.04 10.06
N GLY A 12 9.38 7.71 8.87
CA GLY A 12 10.16 7.48 7.67
C GLY A 12 11.00 8.70 7.29
N ALA A 13 10.37 9.87 7.16
CA ALA A 13 11.04 11.12 6.84
C ALA A 13 12.13 11.45 7.87
N ARG A 14 11.82 11.32 9.16
CA ARG A 14 12.76 11.61 10.26
C ARG A 14 13.95 10.65 10.28
N LYS A 15 13.71 9.34 10.20
CA LYS A 15 14.78 8.31 10.20
C LYS A 15 15.70 8.47 8.99
N ASN A 16 15.13 8.80 7.83
CA ASN A 16 15.85 8.93 6.57
C ASN A 16 16.36 10.36 6.30
N LYS A 17 16.21 11.30 7.25
CA LYS A 17 16.68 12.69 7.19
C LYS A 17 16.23 13.42 5.91
N ILE A 18 14.96 13.23 5.55
CA ILE A 18 14.38 13.86 4.36
C ILE A 18 13.95 15.29 4.73
N ASN A 19 14.90 16.22 4.64
CA ASN A 19 14.74 17.59 5.13
C ASN A 19 13.93 18.51 4.20
N GLU A 20 13.62 18.05 2.99
CA GLU A 20 12.94 18.85 1.95
C GLU A 20 11.42 18.72 2.00
N LEU A 21 10.88 17.77 2.76
CA LEU A 21 9.43 17.55 2.85
C LEU A 21 8.77 18.55 3.78
N SER A 22 7.83 19.32 3.25
CA SER A 22 6.99 20.20 4.05
C SER A 22 5.95 19.41 4.86
N ASN A 23 5.55 19.91 6.03
CA ASN A 23 4.48 19.27 6.82
C ASN A 23 3.17 19.14 6.02
N SER A 24 2.85 20.12 5.17
CA SER A 24 1.69 20.07 4.27
C SER A 24 1.77 18.91 3.28
N GLU A 25 2.95 18.60 2.79
CA GLU A 25 3.17 17.52 1.84
C GLU A 25 2.97 16.15 2.50
N ILE A 26 3.48 15.98 3.72
CA ILE A 26 3.23 14.77 4.53
C ILE A 26 1.74 14.57 4.82
N ILE A 27 1.02 15.65 5.13
CA ILE A 27 -0.42 15.61 5.36
C ILE A 27 -1.17 15.23 4.07
N ASN A 28 -0.81 15.81 2.92
CA ASN A 28 -1.44 15.51 1.64
C ASN A 28 -1.20 14.05 1.22
N ASP A 29 0.03 13.55 1.37
CA ASP A 29 0.38 12.16 1.09
C ASP A 29 -0.38 11.20 2.01
N THR A 30 -0.49 11.54 3.30
CA THR A 30 -1.30 10.79 4.27
C THR A 30 -2.76 10.76 3.84
N ASP A 31 -3.32 11.91 3.46
CA ASP A 31 -4.71 12.03 3.03
C ASP A 31 -4.96 11.18 1.78
N TYR A 32 -4.08 11.26 0.78
CA TYR A 32 -4.16 10.47 -0.45
C TYR A 32 -4.21 8.96 -0.17
N ILE A 33 -3.21 8.45 0.57
CA ILE A 33 -3.16 7.03 0.95
C ILE A 33 -4.42 6.69 1.75
N SER A 34 -4.83 7.53 2.70
CA SER A 34 -6.00 7.24 3.53
C SER A 34 -7.31 7.20 2.74
N ARG A 35 -7.45 7.98 1.66
CA ARG A 35 -8.63 8.03 0.77
C ARG A 35 -8.70 6.89 -0.22
N LEU A 36 -7.58 6.20 -0.45
CA LEU A 36 -7.55 4.96 -1.22
C LEU A 36 -8.39 3.86 -0.55
N ALA A 37 -8.85 4.10 0.69
CA ALA A 37 -9.87 3.36 1.43
C ALA A 37 -11.29 3.45 0.84
N ASN A 38 -11.52 4.39 -0.09
CA ASN A 38 -12.83 4.61 -0.72
C ASN A 38 -12.97 3.95 -2.10
N ILE A 39 -12.11 2.99 -2.47
CA ILE A 39 -12.29 2.22 -3.70
C ILE A 39 -13.47 1.28 -3.49
N LYS A 40 -14.60 1.56 -4.15
CA LYS A 40 -15.81 0.74 -4.01
C LYS A 40 -15.58 -0.64 -4.61
N ARG A 41 -16.11 -1.68 -3.94
CA ARG A 41 -16.17 -3.05 -4.47
C ARG A 41 -16.81 -3.04 -5.86
N GLY A 42 -16.14 -3.66 -6.84
CA GLY A 42 -16.57 -3.69 -8.25
C GLY A 42 -15.99 -2.58 -9.14
N SER A 43 -15.08 -1.75 -8.61
CA SER A 43 -14.26 -0.85 -9.44
C SER A 43 -13.31 -1.65 -10.34
N ASP A 44 -12.99 -1.10 -11.51
CA ASP A 44 -12.00 -1.66 -12.44
C ASP A 44 -10.66 -1.95 -11.75
N ILE A 45 -10.15 -3.17 -11.90
CA ILE A 45 -8.88 -3.63 -11.35
C ILE A 45 -7.72 -2.73 -11.82
N LYS A 46 -7.83 -2.14 -13.03
CA LYS A 46 -6.84 -1.17 -13.54
C LYS A 46 -6.79 0.08 -12.68
N SER A 47 -7.95 0.59 -12.26
CA SER A 47 -8.01 1.78 -11.39
C SER A 47 -7.45 1.47 -10.00
N PHE A 48 -7.61 0.24 -9.51
CA PHE A 48 -6.97 -0.19 -8.28
C PHE A 48 -5.43 -0.26 -8.43
N ASN A 49 -4.93 -0.88 -9.50
CA ASN A 49 -3.49 -1.03 -9.74
C ASN A 49 -2.78 0.33 -9.85
N SER A 50 -3.30 1.25 -10.66
CA SER A 50 -2.73 2.60 -10.79
C SER A 50 -2.68 3.35 -9.45
N LYS A 51 -3.71 3.18 -8.63
CA LYS A 51 -3.74 3.76 -7.28
C LYS A 51 -2.70 3.14 -6.35
N ILE A 52 -2.49 1.84 -6.43
CA ILE A 52 -1.43 1.15 -5.66
C ILE A 52 -0.04 1.60 -6.11
N GLU A 53 0.18 1.81 -7.41
CA GLU A 53 1.43 2.38 -7.94
C GLU A 53 1.69 3.76 -7.33
N ASP A 54 0.70 4.66 -7.32
CA ASP A 54 0.84 5.98 -6.69
C ASP A 54 1.19 5.88 -5.19
N ILE A 55 0.56 4.94 -4.46
CA ILE A 55 0.91 4.71 -3.04
C ILE A 55 2.37 4.29 -2.93
N ILE A 56 2.81 3.35 -3.75
CA ILE A 56 4.18 2.83 -3.73
C ILE A 56 5.18 3.96 -3.96
N GLU A 57 4.94 4.83 -4.93
CA GLU A 57 5.76 6.02 -5.18
C GLU A 57 5.83 6.94 -3.96
N ILE A 58 4.70 7.17 -3.29
CA ILE A 58 4.67 7.92 -2.03
C ILE A 58 5.53 7.20 -0.98
N LEU A 59 5.37 5.89 -0.76
CA LEU A 59 6.16 5.17 0.23
C LEU A 59 7.67 5.20 -0.07
N ASP A 60 8.06 5.16 -1.35
CA ASP A 60 9.45 5.28 -1.81
C ASP A 60 10.02 6.67 -1.56
N LYS A 61 9.22 7.72 -1.76
CA LYS A 61 9.57 9.09 -1.38
C LYS A 61 9.92 9.22 0.10
N TYR A 62 9.27 8.48 1.00
CA TYR A 62 9.61 8.43 2.44
C TYR A 62 10.73 7.44 2.79
N LYS A 63 11.26 6.70 1.80
CA LYS A 63 12.29 5.66 1.95
C LYS A 63 11.92 4.67 3.05
N LEU A 64 10.65 4.27 3.11
CA LEU A 64 10.20 3.30 4.10
C LEU A 64 10.88 1.96 3.88
N ASN A 65 11.29 1.31 4.97
CA ASN A 65 11.83 -0.04 4.87
C ASN A 65 10.74 -1.03 4.46
N ARG A 66 11.16 -2.19 3.98
CA ARG A 66 10.26 -3.24 3.49
C ARG A 66 9.18 -3.64 4.52
N ASN A 67 9.54 -3.73 5.80
CA ASN A 67 8.60 -4.15 6.84
C ASN A 67 7.51 -3.11 7.07
N ASP A 68 7.86 -1.82 7.14
CA ASP A 68 6.89 -0.73 7.31
C ASP A 68 5.94 -0.64 6.11
N ARG A 69 6.47 -0.83 4.89
CA ARG A 69 5.65 -0.89 3.65
C ARG A 69 4.66 -2.05 3.69
N ILE A 70 5.14 -3.23 4.06
CA ILE A 70 4.33 -4.46 4.18
C ILE A 70 3.23 -4.28 5.23
N GLU A 71 3.56 -3.76 6.41
CA GLU A 71 2.59 -3.57 7.48
C GLU A 71 1.50 -2.57 7.07
N LEU A 72 1.89 -1.44 6.47
CA LEU A 72 0.96 -0.41 6.00
C LEU A 72 0.02 -0.96 4.94
N LEU A 73 0.54 -1.62 3.89
CA LEU A 73 -0.28 -2.20 2.83
C LEU A 73 -1.18 -3.32 3.34
N SER A 74 -0.69 -4.16 4.26
CA SER A 74 -1.49 -5.23 4.89
C SER A 74 -2.67 -4.68 5.66
N LYS A 75 -2.43 -3.67 6.53
CA LYS A 75 -3.51 -3.00 7.27
C LYS A 75 -4.48 -2.30 6.34
N PHE A 76 -3.98 -1.78 5.21
CA PHE A 76 -4.80 -1.13 4.21
C PHE A 76 -5.80 -2.08 3.55
N ILE A 77 -5.33 -3.25 3.09
CA ILE A 77 -6.16 -4.27 2.44
C ILE A 77 -7.21 -4.80 3.43
N VAL A 78 -6.80 -5.07 4.67
CA VAL A 78 -7.69 -5.62 5.71
C VAL A 78 -8.76 -4.61 6.16
N TYR A 79 -8.38 -3.34 6.38
CA TYR A 79 -9.30 -2.32 6.90
C TYR A 79 -10.42 -1.97 5.91
N ASN A 80 -10.15 -2.08 4.62
CA ASN A 80 -11.08 -1.66 3.57
C ASN A 80 -11.85 -2.82 2.92
N ASP A 81 -11.75 -4.03 3.48
CA ASP A 81 -12.38 -5.24 2.96
C ASP A 81 -12.11 -5.47 1.46
N TYR A 82 -10.87 -5.20 1.04
CA TYR A 82 -10.40 -5.42 -0.33
C TYR A 82 -10.08 -6.89 -0.63
N ASN A 83 -10.67 -7.82 0.12
CA ASN A 83 -10.52 -9.26 -0.09
C ASN A 83 -10.96 -9.66 -1.51
N TRP A 84 -11.94 -8.95 -2.09
CA TRP A 84 -12.39 -9.15 -3.47
C TRP A 84 -11.31 -8.94 -4.54
N ILE A 85 -10.28 -8.13 -4.23
CA ILE A 85 -9.15 -7.88 -5.14
C ILE A 85 -8.23 -9.08 -5.17
N ILE A 86 -8.02 -9.69 -4.00
CA ILE A 86 -7.27 -10.92 -3.84
C ILE A 86 -8.00 -12.07 -4.55
N GLU A 87 -9.32 -12.16 -4.37
CA GLU A 87 -10.17 -13.15 -5.05
C GLU A 87 -10.10 -13.04 -6.58
N ASN A 88 -9.98 -11.82 -7.12
CA ASN A 88 -9.82 -11.60 -8.58
C ASN A 88 -8.38 -11.79 -9.08
N ALA A 89 -7.37 -11.61 -8.23
CA ALA A 89 -5.96 -11.78 -8.62
C ALA A 89 -5.53 -13.25 -8.60
N HIS A 90 -6.16 -14.06 -7.76
CA HIS A 90 -5.91 -15.50 -7.66
C HIS A 90 -7.16 -16.25 -8.14
N ASP A 91 -7.18 -16.61 -9.43
CA ASP A 91 -8.14 -17.59 -9.96
C ASP A 91 -8.20 -18.82 -9.02
N ASN A 92 -9.33 -18.95 -8.31
CA ASN A 92 -9.76 -20.18 -7.63
C ASN A 92 -8.73 -20.90 -6.74
N PHE A 93 -8.03 -20.20 -5.82
CA PHE A 93 -7.37 -20.90 -4.71
C PHE A 93 -7.87 -20.42 -3.35
N TYR A 94 -8.71 -21.27 -2.76
CA TYR A 94 -9.13 -21.28 -1.36
C TYR A 94 -7.95 -20.96 -0.42
N ILE A 95 -8.03 -19.86 0.32
CA ILE A 95 -7.05 -19.57 1.37
C ILE A 95 -7.65 -19.82 2.75
N LYS A 96 -7.29 -20.98 3.29
CA LYS A 96 -7.09 -21.13 4.73
C LYS A 96 -5.89 -20.25 5.13
N ARG A 97 -6.17 -19.27 6.01
CA ARG A 97 -5.28 -18.29 6.68
C ARG A 97 -4.98 -17.00 5.92
N LYS A 98 -5.72 -15.95 6.32
CA LYS A 98 -5.55 -14.53 5.97
C LYS A 98 -4.10 -14.04 5.87
N GLU A 99 -3.20 -14.51 6.72
CA GLU A 99 -1.79 -14.12 6.72
C GLU A 99 -1.04 -14.60 5.47
N LYS A 100 -1.34 -15.82 4.99
CA LYS A 100 -0.72 -16.36 3.79
C LYS A 100 -1.17 -15.58 2.54
N VAL A 101 -2.44 -15.20 2.50
CA VAL A 101 -2.99 -14.33 1.46
C VAL A 101 -2.22 -13.03 1.31
N ILE A 102 -1.98 -12.36 2.44
CA ILE A 102 -1.35 -11.05 2.49
C ILE A 102 0.12 -11.17 2.07
N ILE A 103 0.82 -12.20 2.55
CA ILE A 103 2.21 -12.50 2.16
C ILE A 103 2.31 -12.86 0.67
N ASP A 104 1.35 -13.62 0.14
CA ASP A 104 1.30 -14.01 -1.27
C ASP A 104 0.95 -12.81 -2.17
N SER A 105 0.04 -11.93 -1.72
CA SER A 105 -0.32 -10.68 -2.42
C SER A 105 0.84 -9.70 -2.45
N ILE A 106 1.57 -9.59 -1.34
CA ILE A 106 2.79 -8.77 -1.24
C ILE A 106 3.90 -9.36 -2.11
N SER A 107 4.09 -10.69 -2.10
CA SER A 107 5.05 -11.36 -2.98
C SER A 107 4.68 -11.23 -4.46
N MET A 108 3.38 -11.19 -4.81
CA MET A 108 2.93 -10.91 -6.17
C MET A 108 3.22 -9.47 -6.57
N LEU A 109 2.91 -8.50 -5.71
CA LEU A 109 3.22 -7.08 -5.95
C LEU A 109 4.73 -6.87 -6.08
N GLU A 110 5.55 -7.47 -5.21
CA GLU A 110 7.02 -7.44 -5.32
C GLU A 110 7.53 -8.09 -6.62
N ASN A 111 6.95 -9.22 -7.06
CA ASN A 111 7.33 -9.87 -8.32
C ASN A 111 6.90 -9.09 -9.57
N MET A 112 5.77 -8.39 -9.52
CA MET A 112 5.34 -7.49 -10.60
C MET A 112 6.29 -6.29 -10.71
N LEU A 113 6.75 -5.75 -9.58
CA LEU A 113 7.71 -4.65 -9.52
C LEU A 113 9.10 -5.06 -10.01
N MET A 114 9.60 -6.25 -9.65
CA MET A 114 10.90 -6.73 -10.17
C MET A 114 10.91 -6.91 -11.68
N LYS A 115 9.78 -7.27 -12.30
CA LYS A 115 9.68 -7.40 -13.77
C LYS A 115 9.60 -6.08 -14.51
N ALA A 116 9.16 -5.00 -13.87
CA ALA A 116 9.08 -3.67 -14.48
C ALA A 116 10.43 -2.93 -14.51
N MET A 117 11.43 -3.41 -13.75
CA MET A 117 12.77 -2.84 -13.66
C MET A 117 13.79 -3.45 -14.64
N PHE A 118 13.39 -4.41 -15.49
CA PHE A 118 14.23 -5.03 -16.52
C PHE A 118 13.64 -4.88 -17.92
#